data_AF-A0A6F9BQJ1-F1
#
_entry.id   AF-A0A6F9BQJ1-F1
#
_cell.length_a   1.000
_cell.length_b   1.000
_cell.length_c   1.000
_cell.angle_alpha   90.00
_cell.angle_beta   90.00
_cell.angle_gamma   90.00
#
_symmetry.space_group_name_H-M   'P 1'
#
loop_
_entity.id
_entity.type
_entity.pdbx_description
1 polymer ?
#
loop_
_entity_poly.entity_id
_entity_poly.type
_entity_poly.pdbx_seq_one_letter_code
_entity_poly.pdbx_strand_id
1 'polypeptide(L)'
;MAGVASTLAKKRALAAGFGTNANASKYLNQDFKSLRSECLNRGSLFTDSTFPAEPESLGFNELGPRSSKTRGVQWKRPGELVSSPEFIVGGASRTDICQGGLGKSPLY
;
A
#
# COMPACT_ATOMS: atom_id res chain seq x y z
N MET A 1 31.99 -4.63 3.89
CA MET A 1 32.45 -3.21 3.82
C MET A 1 31.43 -2.37 3.04
N ALA A 2 30.26 -2.05 3.61
CA ALA A 2 29.20 -1.25 2.94
C ALA A 2 28.71 -0.04 3.78
N GLY A 3 29.28 0.19 4.96
CA GLY A 3 28.74 1.16 5.93
C GLY A 3 29.02 2.62 5.61
N VAL A 4 30.21 2.96 5.09
CA VAL A 4 30.62 4.36 4.90
C VAL A 4 30.09 4.94 3.57
N ALA A 5 30.08 4.13 2.50
CA ALA A 5 29.56 4.55 1.20
C ALA A 5 28.03 4.76 1.23
N SER A 6 27.29 3.86 1.89
CA SER A 6 25.83 3.96 2.01
C SER A 6 25.40 5.15 2.88
N THR A 7 26.15 5.48 3.93
CA THR A 7 25.87 6.65 4.77
C THR A 7 26.12 7.96 4.04
N LEU A 8 27.21 8.05 3.25
CA LEU A 8 27.48 9.23 2.42
C LEU A 8 26.40 9.42 1.34
N ALA A 9 25.97 8.33 0.69
CA ALA A 9 24.89 8.37 -0.29
C ALA A 9 23.56 8.84 0.31
N LYS A 10 23.21 8.32 1.50
CA LYS A 10 22.02 8.77 2.25
C LYS A 10 22.09 10.25 2.60
N LYS A 11 23.23 10.74 3.10
CA LYS A 11 23.42 12.18 3.44
C LYS A 11 23.27 13.08 2.21
N ARG A 12 23.81 12.66 1.06
CA ARG A 12 23.65 13.40 -0.21
C ARG A 12 22.20 13.39 -0.70
N ALA A 13 21.49 12.27 -0.59
CA ALA A 13 20.08 12.18 -0.94
C ALA A 13 19.23 13.10 -0.05
N LEU A 14 19.45 13.09 1.26
CA LEU A 14 18.76 14.01 2.19
C LEU A 14 19.03 15.48 1.83
N ALA A 15 20.28 15.84 1.55
CA ALA A 15 20.64 17.19 1.11
C ALA A 15 20.00 17.59 -0.23
N ALA A 16 19.74 16.62 -1.12
CA ALA A 16 18.99 16.80 -2.36
C ALA A 16 17.46 16.79 -2.17
N GLY A 17 16.98 16.80 -0.92
CA GLY A 17 15.55 16.89 -0.58
C GLY A 17 14.79 15.58 -0.61
N PHE A 18 15.46 14.43 -0.78
CA PHE A 18 14.79 13.13 -0.72
C PHE A 18 14.18 12.89 0.67
N GLY A 19 12.93 12.45 0.70
CA GLY A 19 12.15 12.23 1.93
C GLY A 19 11.25 13.41 2.33
N THR A 20 11.28 14.53 1.60
CA THR A 20 10.31 15.62 1.77
C THR A 20 8.99 15.31 1.05
N ASN A 21 7.91 16.02 1.38
CA ASN A 21 6.62 15.85 0.69
C ASN A 21 6.72 16.09 -0.82
N ALA A 22 7.62 16.99 -1.24
CA ALA A 22 7.85 17.30 -2.66
C ALA A 22 8.72 16.25 -3.38
N ASN A 23 9.56 15.51 -2.64
CA ASN A 23 10.46 14.49 -3.19
C ASN A 23 10.48 13.26 -2.27
N ALA A 24 9.35 12.59 -2.19
CA ALA A 24 9.18 11.41 -1.35
C ALA A 24 10.04 10.24 -1.83
N SER A 25 10.64 9.52 -0.89
CA SER A 25 11.39 8.29 -1.21
C SER A 25 10.43 7.22 -1.70
N LYS A 26 10.76 6.57 -2.81
CA LYS A 26 9.98 5.46 -3.36
C LYS A 26 10.10 4.25 -2.44
N TYR A 27 9.01 3.86 -1.78
CA TYR A 27 8.99 2.66 -0.95
C TYR A 27 9.28 1.43 -1.80
N LEU A 28 10.22 0.59 -1.36
CA LEU A 28 10.69 -0.59 -2.10
C LEU A 28 11.10 -0.32 -3.56
N ASN A 29 11.51 0.92 -3.85
CA ASN A 29 11.83 1.41 -5.19
C ASN A 29 10.69 1.29 -6.23
N GLN A 30 9.44 1.21 -5.78
CA GLN A 30 8.28 1.18 -6.67
C GLN A 30 7.91 2.60 -7.14
N ASP A 31 7.74 2.78 -8.45
CA ASP A 31 7.30 4.05 -9.04
C ASP A 31 5.87 3.95 -9.57
N PHE A 32 4.95 4.71 -8.98
CA PHE A 32 3.53 4.68 -9.36
C PHE A 32 3.30 5.02 -10.84
N LYS A 33 3.99 6.03 -11.40
CA LYS A 33 3.75 6.47 -12.78
C LYS A 33 4.22 5.41 -13.77
N SER A 34 5.40 4.83 -13.54
CA SER A 34 5.94 3.74 -14.36
C SER A 34 5.04 2.51 -14.30
N LEU A 35 4.70 2.04 -13.09
CA LEU A 35 3.87 0.85 -12.89
C LEU A 35 2.48 1.02 -13.51
N ARG A 36 1.85 2.18 -13.33
CA ARG A 36 0.56 2.50 -13.95
C ARG A 36 0.65 2.47 -15.48
N SER A 37 1.68 3.08 -16.05
CA SER A 37 1.85 3.15 -17.50
C SER A 37 2.07 1.76 -18.10
N GLU A 38 2.87 0.91 -17.44
CA GLU A 38 3.06 -0.49 -17.85
C GLU A 38 1.75 -1.28 -17.83
N CYS A 39 0.96 -1.16 -16.76
CA CYS A 39 -0.33 -1.84 -16.65
C CYS A 39 -1.32 -1.40 -17.73
N LEU A 40 -1.39 -0.10 -18.00
CA LEU A 40 -2.22 0.47 -19.07
C LEU A 40 -1.78 -0.04 -20.44
N ASN A 41 -0.48 -0.05 -20.73
CA ASN A 41 0.07 -0.54 -21.99
C ASN A 41 -0.21 -2.04 -22.19
N ARG A 42 -0.18 -2.82 -21.11
CA ARG A 42 -0.48 -4.26 -21.13
C ARG A 42 -1.98 -4.57 -21.11
N GLY A 43 -2.85 -3.59 -20.87
CA GLY A 43 -4.29 -3.80 -20.70
C GLY A 43 -4.64 -4.68 -19.50
N SER A 44 -3.79 -4.69 -18.47
CA SER A 44 -3.95 -5.56 -17.29
C SER A 44 -4.04 -4.73 -16.01
N LEU A 45 -4.71 -5.27 -14.99
CA LEU A 45 -4.74 -4.65 -13.67
C LEU A 45 -3.42 -4.88 -12.93
N PHE A 46 -3.01 -3.90 -12.13
CA PHE A 46 -1.83 -4.00 -11.28
C PHE A 46 -2.03 -5.06 -10.19
N THR A 47 -1.00 -5.89 -9.99
CA THR A 47 -0.87 -6.83 -8.86
C THR A 47 0.43 -6.51 -8.15
N ASP A 48 0.35 -6.24 -6.84
CA ASP A 48 1.52 -5.86 -6.06
C ASP A 48 2.34 -7.09 -5.68
N SER A 49 3.57 -7.19 -6.20
CA SER A 49 4.50 -8.26 -5.87
C SER A 49 5.15 -8.11 -4.50
N THR A 50 5.17 -6.89 -3.96
CA THR A 50 5.76 -6.60 -2.64
C THR A 50 4.77 -6.76 -1.50
N PHE A 51 3.48 -6.70 -1.81
CA PHE A 51 2.38 -6.91 -0.87
C PHE A 51 1.29 -7.78 -1.54
N PRO A 52 1.54 -9.10 -1.65
CA PRO A 52 0.66 -9.99 -2.40
C PRO A 52 -0.71 -10.14 -1.72
N ALA A 53 -1.73 -10.52 -2.48
CA ALA A 53 -3.08 -10.79 -1.98
C ALA A 53 -3.18 -12.16 -1.28
N GLU A 54 -2.30 -12.39 -0.30
CA GLU A 54 -2.11 -13.67 0.39
C GLU A 54 -2.32 -13.51 1.91
N PRO A 55 -2.57 -14.61 2.66
CA PRO A 55 -2.81 -14.55 4.10
C PRO A 55 -1.67 -13.91 4.91
N GLU A 56 -0.43 -14.01 4.44
CA GLU A 56 0.74 -13.38 5.04
C GLU A 56 0.65 -11.84 5.07
N SER A 57 -0.07 -11.26 4.11
CA SER A 57 -0.30 -9.81 4.04
C SER A 57 -1.38 -9.34 5.01
N LEU A 58 -2.24 -10.23 5.52
CA LEU A 58 -3.22 -9.90 6.57
C LEU A 58 -2.56 -9.77 7.94
N GLY A 59 -1.47 -10.50 8.18
CA GLY A 59 -0.65 -10.36 9.37
C GLY A 59 -0.12 -11.70 9.88
N PHE A 60 0.19 -11.71 11.18
CA PHE A 60 0.75 -12.85 11.88
C PHE A 60 -0.09 -13.15 13.14
N ASN A 61 0.12 -14.31 13.76
CA ASN A 61 -0.59 -14.76 14.96
C ASN A 61 -2.12 -14.71 14.80
N GLU A 62 -2.79 -13.75 15.46
CA GLU A 62 -4.25 -13.59 15.43
C GLU A 62 -4.81 -13.23 14.05
N LEU A 63 -4.00 -12.67 13.16
CA LEU A 63 -4.36 -12.39 11.76
C LEU A 63 -3.57 -13.26 10.78
N GLY A 64 -2.85 -14.27 11.28
CA GLY A 64 -2.05 -15.15 10.43
C GLY A 64 -2.88 -16.16 9.64
N PRO A 65 -2.24 -16.94 8.75
CA PRO A 65 -2.90 -17.89 7.85
C PRO A 65 -3.74 -18.98 8.54
N ARG A 66 -3.40 -19.31 9.79
CA ARG A 66 -4.08 -20.36 10.59
C ARG A 66 -5.15 -19.80 11.53
N SER A 67 -5.34 -18.49 11.57
CA SER A 67 -6.34 -17.87 12.43
C SER A 67 -7.76 -18.16 11.93
N SER A 68 -8.68 -18.42 12.85
CA SER A 68 -10.11 -18.47 12.52
C SER A 68 -10.64 -17.11 12.07
N LYS A 69 -10.01 -16.00 12.50
CA LYS A 69 -10.44 -14.63 12.16
C LYS A 69 -10.26 -14.29 10.68
N THR A 70 -9.27 -14.87 10.03
CA THR A 70 -8.93 -14.59 8.61
C THR A 70 -9.40 -15.68 7.66
N ARG A 71 -10.06 -16.72 8.19
CA ARG A 71 -10.59 -17.82 7.38
C ARG A 71 -11.69 -17.32 6.46
N GLY A 72 -11.58 -17.64 5.18
CA GLY A 72 -12.59 -17.27 4.17
C GLY A 72 -12.51 -15.82 3.69
N VAL A 73 -11.48 -15.07 4.08
CA VAL A 73 -11.21 -13.75 3.50
C VAL A 73 -10.92 -13.88 2.01
N GLN A 74 -11.57 -13.04 1.21
CA GLN A 74 -11.35 -12.92 -0.23
C GLN A 74 -10.91 -11.50 -0.55
N TRP A 75 -9.86 -11.37 -1.34
CA TRP A 75 -9.39 -10.09 -1.86
C TRP A 75 -10.26 -9.69 -3.05
N LYS A 76 -10.88 -8.51 -2.97
CA LYS A 76 -11.75 -7.96 -4.02
C LYS A 76 -11.37 -6.52 -4.33
N ARG A 77 -11.47 -6.12 -5.58
CA ARG A 77 -11.31 -4.73 -6.02
C ARG A 77 -12.64 -3.97 -5.87
N PRO A 78 -12.62 -2.63 -5.71
CA PRO A 78 -13.86 -1.84 -5.58
C PRO A 78 -14.88 -2.07 -6.70
N GLY A 79 -14.43 -2.25 -7.95
CA GLY A 79 -15.31 -2.52 -9.10
C GLY A 79 -16.00 -3.89 -9.06
N GLU A 80 -15.58 -4.81 -8.19
CA GLU A 80 -16.26 -6.09 -7.94
C GLU A 80 -17.35 -5.97 -6.85
N LEU A 81 -17.35 -4.86 -6.10
CA LEU A 81 -18.25 -4.62 -4.96
C LEU A 81 -19.36 -3.62 -5.31
N VAL A 82 -19.05 -2.62 -6.15
CA VAL A 82 -19.98 -1.56 -6.56
C VAL A 82 -19.79 -1.23 -8.04
N SER A 83 -20.87 -0.82 -8.71
CA SER A 83 -20.90 -0.58 -10.17
C SER A 83 -20.08 0.62 -10.62
N SER A 84 -20.03 1.69 -9.82
CA SER A 84 -19.30 2.92 -10.13
C SER A 84 -18.45 3.33 -8.92
N PRO A 85 -17.28 2.71 -8.71
CA PRO A 85 -16.44 3.00 -7.55
C PRO A 85 -15.80 4.39 -7.69
N GLU A 86 -15.92 5.20 -6.65
CA GLU A 86 -15.30 6.53 -6.57
C GLU A 86 -14.16 6.51 -5.54
N PHE A 87 -13.04 7.18 -5.86
CA PHE A 87 -11.88 7.17 -4.96
C PHE A 87 -12.02 8.19 -3.82
N ILE A 88 -12.27 9.46 -4.16
CA ILE A 88 -12.57 10.56 -3.22
C ILE A 88 -13.51 11.53 -3.97
N VAL A 89 -14.64 11.90 -3.35
CA VAL A 89 -15.59 12.88 -3.90
C VAL A 89 -15.90 13.93 -2.86
N GLY A 90 -15.77 15.21 -3.22
CA GLY A 90 -16.09 16.32 -2.31
C GLY A 90 -15.16 16.49 -1.10
N GLY A 91 -14.05 15.75 -1.05
CA GLY A 91 -13.14 15.70 0.10
C GLY A 91 -13.26 14.38 0.87
N ALA A 92 -12.58 14.28 2.02
CA ALA A 92 -12.73 13.15 2.94
C ALA A 92 -12.93 13.69 4.35
N SER A 93 -14.05 13.34 4.98
CA SER A 93 -14.41 13.73 6.33
C SER A 93 -14.40 12.52 7.27
N ARG A 94 -14.35 12.76 8.59
CA ARG A 94 -14.33 11.68 9.59
C ARG A 94 -15.56 10.77 9.55
N THR A 95 -16.68 11.25 9.01
CA THR A 95 -17.92 10.47 8.90
C THR A 95 -17.91 9.49 7.73
N ASP A 96 -16.96 9.62 6.81
CA ASP A 96 -16.88 8.79 5.60
C ASP A 96 -16.13 7.48 5.83
N ILE A 97 -15.58 7.27 7.05
CA ILE A 97 -14.73 6.13 7.39
C ILE A 97 -15.32 5.36 8.56
N CYS A 98 -15.77 4.14 8.28
CA CYS A 98 -16.18 3.16 9.30
C CYS A 98 -15.12 2.06 9.42
N GLN A 99 -14.83 1.64 10.65
CA GLN A 99 -13.90 0.53 10.90
C GLN A 99 -14.53 -0.81 10.47
N GLY A 100 -13.77 -1.62 9.74
CA GLY A 100 -14.18 -2.98 9.37
C GLY A 100 -14.09 -4.00 10.52
N GLY A 101 -14.72 -5.16 10.35
CA GLY A 101 -14.86 -6.19 11.40
C GLY A 101 -13.58 -6.88 11.87
N LEU A 102 -12.46 -6.73 11.15
CA LEU A 102 -11.14 -7.25 11.53
C LEU A 102 -10.18 -6.18 12.06
N GLY A 103 -10.54 -4.90 11.92
CA GLY A 103 -9.71 -3.82 12.43
C GLY A 103 -9.70 -3.82 13.96
N LYS A 104 -8.59 -3.42 14.58
CA LYS A 104 -8.60 -2.94 15.97
C LYS A 104 -9.06 -1.48 15.96
N SER A 105 -9.84 -1.09 16.97
CA SER A 105 -10.36 0.28 17.04
C SER A 105 -9.22 1.29 17.18
N PRO A 106 -9.22 2.39 16.40
CA PRO A 106 -7.97 2.97 15.94
C PRO A 106 -7.55 4.23 16.72
N LEU A 107 -6.23 4.40 16.79
CA LEU A 107 -5.49 5.65 16.56
C LEU A 107 -5.95 6.88 17.36
N TYR A 108 -5.46 7.01 18.59
CA TYR A 108 -5.14 8.32 19.17
C TYR A 108 -3.79 8.81 18.66
#